data_AF-A0A128A3M3-F1
#
_entry.id   AF-A0A128A3M3-F1
#
_cell.length_a   1.000
_cell.length_b   1.000
_cell.length_c   1.000
_cell.angle_alpha   90.00
_cell.angle_beta   90.00
_cell.angle_gamma   90.00
#
_symmetry.space_group_name_H-M   'P 1'
#
loop_
_entity.id
_entity.type
_entity.pdbx_description
1 polymer ?
#
loop_
_entity_poly.entity_id
_entity_poly.type
_entity_poly.pdbx_seq_one_letter_code
_entity_poly.pdbx_strand_id
1 'polypeptide(L)' 'MLNRQLKWILAIVVIGFIASVVSYKMELSNTCPTRQLSIASDIQKYDKTLNPQFCDALNSKISQFNDMCKSNIEELDCG' A
#
# COMPACT_ATOMS: atom_id res chain seq x y z
N MET A 1 37.76 -18.23 14.95
CA MET A 1 38.06 -16.80 15.15
C MET A 1 37.66 -16.05 13.89
N LEU A 2 36.60 -15.24 13.94
CA LEU A 2 36.17 -14.46 12.78
C LEU A 2 37.18 -13.32 12.57
N ASN A 3 37.92 -13.35 11.45
CA ASN A 3 38.93 -12.33 11.14
C ASN A 3 38.30 -10.94 11.19
N ARG A 4 39.05 -9.96 11.72
CA ARG A 4 38.59 -8.57 11.87
C ARG A 4 38.04 -8.01 10.56
N GLN A 5 38.61 -8.41 9.43
CA GLN A 5 38.15 -8.05 8.09
C GLN A 5 36.81 -8.71 7.70
N LEU A 6 36.61 -9.97 8.07
CA LEU A 6 35.36 -10.71 7.78
C LEU A 6 34.16 -10.10 8.53
N LYS A 7 34.37 -9.53 9.72
CA LYS A 7 33.34 -8.80 10.48
C LYS A 7 32.84 -7.55 9.74
N TRP A 8 33.75 -6.77 9.16
CA TRP A 8 33.40 -5.56 8.42
C TRP A 8 32.66 -5.88 7.13
N ILE A 9 33.09 -6.92 6.41
CA ILE A 9 32.39 -7.38 5.19
C ILE A 9 30.96 -7.82 5.51
N LEU A 10 30.76 -8.59 6.59
CA LEU A 10 29.43 -9.00 7.04
C LEU A 10 28.53 -7.80 7.40
N ALA A 11 29.09 -6.79 8.08
CA ALA A 11 28.34 -5.59 8.44
C ALA A 11 27.82 -4.85 7.20
N ILE A 12 28.63 -4.71 6.15
CA ILE A 12 28.23 -4.03 4.90
C ILE A 12 27.09 -4.78 4.19
N VAL A 13 27.20 -6.12 4.12
CA VAL A 13 26.15 -6.95 3.48
C VAL A 13 24.82 -6.84 4.21
N VAL A 14 24.84 -6.87 5.55
CA VAL A 14 23.63 -6.75 6.37
C VAL A 14 22.99 -5.36 6.20
N ILE A 15 23.78 -4.29 6.19
CA ILE A 15 23.26 -2.93 5.97
C ILE A 15 22.62 -2.80 4.59
N GLY A 16 23.27 -3.33 3.55
CA GLY A 16 22.74 -3.32 2.18
C GLY A 16 21.41 -4.08 2.08
N PHE A 17 21.31 -5.24 2.74
CA PHE A 17 20.08 -6.02 2.78
C PHE A 17 18.94 -5.28 3.49
N ILE A 18 19.22 -4.66 4.64
CA ILE A 18 18.24 -3.86 5.39
C ILE A 18 17.75 -2.68 4.54
N ALA A 19 18.67 -1.95 3.90
CA ALA A 19 18.32 -0.80 3.04
C ALA A 19 17.41 -1.24 1.88
N SER A 20 17.72 -2.37 1.23
CA SER A 20 16.90 -2.93 0.15
C SER A 20 15.47 -3.23 0.62
N VAL A 21 15.30 -3.92 1.76
CA VAL A 21 13.98 -4.24 2.33
C VAL A 21 13.18 -2.97 2.68
N VAL A 22 13.84 -1.94 3.20
CA VAL A 22 13.22 -0.65 3.52
C VAL A 22 12.76 0.07 2.26
N SER A 23 13.58 0.10 1.19
CA SER A 23 13.22 0.71 -0.09
C SER A 23 11.98 0.06 -0.72
N TYR A 24 11.90 -1.28 -0.75
CA TYR A 24 10.73 -1.98 -1.28
C TYR A 24 9.44 -1.67 -0.51
N LYS A 25 9.53 -1.52 0.82
CA LYS A 25 8.38 -1.09 1.65
C LYS A 25 7.95 0.34 1.35
N MET A 26 8.92 1.21 1.04
CA MET A 26 8.69 2.61 0.73
C MET A 26 7.98 2.80 -0.62
N GLU A 27 8.30 2.01 -1.65
CA GLU A 27 7.58 2.06 -2.94
C GLU A 27 6.11 1.64 -2.80
N LEU A 28 5.83 0.57 -2.05
CA LEU A 28 4.45 0.18 -1.71
C LEU A 28 3.70 1.34 -1.05
N SER A 29 4.38 2.03 -0.13
CA SER A 29 3.87 3.21 0.58
C SER A 29 3.71 4.47 -0.29
N ASN A 30 4.23 4.54 -1.52
CA ASN A 30 3.99 5.69 -2.40
C ASN A 30 2.73 5.50 -3.28
N THR A 31 2.42 4.25 -3.63
CA THR A 31 1.20 3.92 -4.37
C THR A 31 -0.06 3.90 -3.50
N CYS A 32 0.06 3.59 -2.21
CA CYS A 32 -1.07 3.61 -1.28
C CYS A 32 -1.67 5.00 -1.05
N PRO A 33 -0.93 6.06 -0.68
CA PRO A 33 -1.50 7.38 -0.43
C PRO A 33 -2.11 8.00 -1.68
N THR A 34 -1.55 7.74 -2.87
CA THR A 34 -2.14 8.18 -4.14
C THR A 34 -3.44 7.44 -4.46
N ARG A 35 -3.50 6.12 -4.27
CA ARG A 35 -4.73 5.34 -4.42
C ARG A 35 -5.78 5.68 -3.37
N GLN A 36 -5.39 6.00 -2.14
CA GLN A 36 -6.28 6.46 -1.09
C GLN A 36 -6.99 7.76 -1.47
N LEU A 37 -6.25 8.71 -2.08
CA LEU A 37 -6.83 9.95 -2.59
C LEU A 37 -7.87 9.68 -3.70
N SER A 38 -7.56 8.75 -4.60
CA SER A 38 -8.49 8.32 -5.66
C SER A 38 -9.76 7.70 -5.07
N ILE A 39 -9.64 6.81 -4.08
CA ILE A 39 -10.78 6.19 -3.41
C ILE A 39 -11.66 7.24 -2.73
N ALA A 40 -11.06 8.21 -2.02
CA ALA A 40 -11.81 9.30 -1.39
C ALA A 40 -12.58 10.15 -2.42
N SER A 41 -11.99 10.41 -3.59
CA SER A 41 -12.67 11.13 -4.67
C SER A 41 -13.81 10.31 -5.30
N ASP A 42 -13.62 9.00 -5.44
CA ASP A 42 -14.62 8.10 -5.98
C ASP A 42 -15.80 7.96 -4.98
N ILE A 43 -15.54 7.89 -3.67
CA ILE A 43 -16.58 7.93 -2.62
C ILE A 43 -17.39 9.23 -2.71
N GLN A 44 -16.72 10.38 -2.84
CA GLN A 44 -17.42 11.66 -2.97
C GLN A 44 -18.27 11.73 -4.25
N LYS A 45 -17.81 11.09 -5.33
CA LYS A 45 -18.58 11.01 -6.58
C LYS A 45 -19.78 10.08 -6.43
N TYR A 46 -19.65 8.97 -5.71
CA TYR A 46 -20.75 8.09 -5.38
C TYR A 46 -21.81 8.82 -4.55
N ASP A 47 -21.42 9.54 -3.49
CA ASP A 47 -22.33 10.31 -2.64
C ASP A 47 -23.21 11.30 -3.44
N LYS A 48 -22.68 11.86 -4.53
CA LYS A 48 -23.41 12.78 -5.42
C LYS A 48 -24.28 12.09 -6.47
N THR A 49 -23.90 10.89 -6.91
CA THR A 49 -24.53 10.22 -8.05
C THR A 49 -25.46 9.09 -7.63
N LEU A 50 -25.21 8.50 -6.46
CA LEU A 50 -25.91 7.35 -5.89
C LEU A 50 -26.09 6.21 -6.91
N ASN A 51 -25.11 6.04 -7.79
CA ASN A 51 -25.19 5.06 -8.86
C ASN A 51 -24.71 3.69 -8.35
N PRO A 52 -25.58 2.66 -8.29
CA PRO A 52 -25.24 1.35 -7.73
C PRO A 52 -24.16 0.63 -8.54
N GLN A 53 -24.16 0.76 -9.87
CA GLN A 53 -23.12 0.15 -10.72
C GLN A 53 -21.74 0.77 -10.47
N PHE A 54 -21.70 2.05 -10.11
CA PHE A 54 -20.45 2.71 -9.74
C PHE A 54 -20.00 2.30 -8.33
N CYS A 55 -20.93 2.01 -7.43
CA CYS A 55 -20.65 1.54 -6.08
C CYS A 55 -19.95 0.18 -6.07
N ASP A 56 -20.43 -0.79 -6.86
CA ASP A 56 -19.78 -2.11 -6.96
C ASP A 56 -18.33 -2.01 -7.47
N ALA A 57 -18.11 -1.15 -8.47
CA ALA A 57 -16.78 -0.88 -8.99
C ALA A 57 -15.87 -0.19 -7.96
N LEU A 58 -16.45 0.68 -7.12
CA LEU A 58 -15.75 1.34 -6.02
C LEU A 58 -15.40 0.36 -4.89
N ASN A 59 -16.30 -0.55 -4.50
CA ASN A 59 -16.03 -1.60 -3.52
C ASN A 59 -14.91 -2.53 -4.00
N SER A 60 -14.91 -2.91 -5.28
CA SER A 60 -13.81 -3.70 -5.86
C SER A 60 -12.46 -2.99 -5.76
N LYS A 61 -12.42 -1.66 -5.95
CA LYS A 61 -11.21 -0.85 -5.75
C LYS A 61 -10.80 -0.78 -4.28
N ILE A 62 -11.75 -0.63 -3.36
CA ILE A 62 -11.51 -0.58 -1.90
C ILE A 62 -10.91 -1.90 -1.42
N SER A 63 -11.50 -3.03 -1.82
CA SER A 63 -11.01 -4.36 -1.50
C SER A 63 -9.56 -4.57 -1.98
N GLN A 64 -9.27 -4.26 -3.24
CA GLN A 64 -7.90 -4.32 -3.77
C GLN A 64 -6.92 -3.40 -3.01
N PHE A 65 -7.38 -2.21 -2.61
CA PHE A 65 -6.56 -1.30 -1.83
C PHE A 65 -6.27 -1.85 -0.44
N ASN A 66 -7.27 -2.39 0.26
CA ASN A 66 -7.10 -2.99 1.57
C ASN A 66 -6.09 -4.15 1.54
N ASP A 67 -6.18 -5.03 0.54
CA ASP A 67 -5.24 -6.14 0.36
C ASP A 67 -3.80 -5.68 0.10
N MET A 68 -3.62 -4.76 -0.84
CA MET A 68 -2.27 -4.32 -1.23
C MET A 68 -1.61 -3.42 -0.20
N CYS A 69 -2.40 -2.53 0.42
CA CYS A 69 -1.91 -1.50 1.34
C CYS A 69 -2.04 -1.90 2.81
N LYS A 70 -2.57 -3.11 3.08
CA LYS A 70 -2.93 -3.57 4.43
C LYS A 70 -3.76 -2.51 5.17
N SER A 71 -4.72 -1.94 4.46
CA SER A 71 -5.66 -0.95 4.99
C SER A 71 -7.00 -1.62 5.34
N ASN A 72 -7.85 -0.88 6.05
CA ASN A 72 -9.15 -1.35 6.54
C ASN A 72 -10.25 -0.32 6.21
N ILE A 73 -10.25 0.19 4.97
CA ILE A 73 -11.34 1.06 4.51
C ILE A 73 -12.61 0.22 4.40
N GLU A 74 -13.71 0.68 5.02
CA GLU A 74 -15.00 -0.01 4.93
C GLU A 74 -15.55 0.01 3.51
N GLU A 75 -16.12 -1.11 3.08
CA GLU A 75 -16.89 -1.20 1.85
C GLU A 75 -18.22 -0.45 2.01
N LEU A 76 -18.68 0.18 0.94
CA LEU A 76 -19.93 0.93 0.95
C LEU A 76 -21.12 -0.01 0.79
N ASP A 77 -22.20 0.30 1.49
CA ASP A 77 -23.50 -0.31 1.24
C ASP A 77 -24.06 0.25 -0.07
N CYS A 78 -24.08 -0.60 -1.09
CA CYS A 78 -24.45 -0.24 -2.47
C CYS A 78 -25.95 -0.35 -2.75
N GLY A 79 -26.76 -0.64 -1.71
CA GLY A 79 -28.22 -0.75 -1.80
C GLY A 79 -28.70 -2.15 -2.16
#